data_AF-A0AA39S7H3-F1
#
_entry.id   AF-A0AA39S7H3-F1
#
_cell.length_a   1.000
_cell.length_b   1.000
_cell.length_c   1.000
_cell.angle_alpha   90.00
_cell.angle_beta   90.00
_cell.angle_gamma   90.00
#
_symmetry.space_group_name_H-M   'P 1'
#
loop_
_entity.id
_entity.type
_entity.pdbx_description
1 polymer ?
#
loop_
_entity_poly.entity_id
_entity_poly.type
_entity_poly.pdbx_seq_one_letter_code
_entity_poly.pdbx_strand_id
1 'polypeptide(L)'
;MAIDKACGLFLSNPMLRGHSIEIFSDCLNAVEWINGDNVGSIDHINLVYGIRDALRIHGRAKICWCSRASNSIADDLAKRGALEGGDFCH
;
A
#
# COMPACT_ATOMS: atom_id res chain seq x y z
N MET A 1 -4.35 5.15 2.31
CA MET A 1 -3.83 4.58 1.05
C MET A 1 -3.85 3.06 1.14
N ALA A 2 -4.06 2.32 0.04
CA ALA A 2 -4.17 0.85 0.07
C ALA A 2 -2.87 0.14 0.51
N ILE A 3 -1.72 0.67 0.08
CA ILE A 3 -0.39 0.14 0.44
C ILE A 3 -0.17 0.19 1.96
N ASP A 4 -0.52 1.30 2.60
CA ASP A 4 -0.40 1.49 4.05
C ASP A 4 -1.22 0.45 4.83
N LYS A 5 -2.45 0.16 4.38
CA LYS A 5 -3.28 -0.90 4.96
C LYS A 5 -2.64 -2.29 4.79
N ALA A 6 -2.05 -2.57 3.63
CA ALA A 6 -1.32 -3.82 3.41
C ALA A 6 -0.12 -3.94 4.37
N CYS A 7 0.59 -2.84 4.62
CA CYS A 7 1.66 -2.77 5.62
C CYS A 7 1.18 -3.08 7.03
N GLY A 8 0.08 -2.46 7.46
CA GLY A 8 -0.52 -2.77 8.76
C GLY A 8 -0.93 -4.24 8.88
N LEU A 9 -1.43 -4.84 7.80
CA LEU A 9 -1.89 -6.23 7.80
C LEU A 9 -0.73 -7.22 7.96
N PHE A 10 0.40 -7.02 7.27
CA PHE A 10 1.53 -7.94 7.45
C PHE A 10 2.29 -7.72 8.76
N LEU A 11 2.36 -6.47 9.27
CA LEU A 11 3.01 -6.21 10.55
C LEU A 11 2.24 -6.80 11.73
N SER A 12 0.91 -6.78 11.64
CA SER A 12 0.00 -7.32 12.67
C SER A 12 -0.17 -8.83 12.61
N ASN A 13 0.31 -9.51 11.57
CA ASN A 13 0.11 -10.94 11.37
C ASN A 13 1.42 -11.74 11.60
N PRO A 14 1.59 -12.39 12.76
CA PRO A 14 2.80 -13.14 13.08
C PRO A 14 3.09 -14.28 12.10
N MET A 15 2.07 -14.84 11.44
CA MET A 15 2.21 -15.93 10.48
C MET A 15 2.95 -15.50 9.21
N LEU A 16 2.97 -14.21 8.90
CA LEU A 16 3.66 -13.66 7.74
C LEU A 16 5.12 -13.31 8.04
N ARG A 17 5.53 -13.35 9.31
CA ARG A 17 6.92 -13.06 9.71
C ARG A 17 7.87 -14.09 9.10
N GLY A 18 8.92 -13.61 8.46
CA GLY A 18 9.95 -14.44 7.83
C GLY A 18 9.62 -14.86 6.38
N HIS A 19 8.39 -14.65 5.91
CA HIS A 19 8.03 -14.85 4.51
C HIS A 19 8.41 -13.64 3.65
N SER A 20 8.55 -13.84 2.34
CA SER A 20 8.70 -12.73 1.39
C SER A 20 7.33 -12.19 1.04
N ILE A 21 7.16 -10.86 1.09
CA ILE A 21 5.88 -10.20 0.80
C ILE A 21 6.09 -9.26 -0.39
N GLU A 22 5.22 -9.41 -1.39
CA GLU A 22 5.20 -8.54 -2.55
C GLU A 22 3.85 -7.82 -2.60
N ILE A 23 3.87 -6.49 -2.49
CA ILE A 23 2.67 -5.65 -2.61
C ILE A 23 2.66 -5.05 -4.00
N PHE A 24 1.62 -5.36 -4.77
CA PHE A 24 1.43 -4.82 -6.11
C PHE A 24 0.54 -3.59 -6.08
N SER A 25 0.98 -2.52 -6.74
CA SER A 25 0.23 -1.27 -6.90
C SER A 25 0.19 -0.87 -8.37
N ASP A 26 -0.97 -0.40 -8.83
CA ASP A 26 -1.13 0.16 -10.18
C ASP A 26 -0.74 1.65 -10.24
N CYS A 27 -0.55 2.28 -9.08
CA CYS A 27 -0.11 3.67 -8.97
C CYS A 27 1.42 3.76 -9.04
N LEU A 28 1.96 4.01 -10.24
CA LEU A 28 3.40 4.15 -10.47
C LEU A 28 4.04 5.20 -9.54
N ASN A 29 3.41 6.38 -9.41
CA ASN A 29 3.91 7.45 -8.56
C ASN A 29 4.08 6.99 -7.11
N ALA A 30 3.13 6.24 -6.55
CA ALA A 30 3.23 5.74 -5.19
C ALA A 30 4.37 4.72 -5.06
N VAL A 31 4.57 3.85 -6.04
CA VAL A 31 5.70 2.90 -6.06
C VAL A 31 7.03 3.64 -6.11
N GLU A 32 7.17 4.65 -6.97
CA GLU A 32 8.36 5.48 -7.07
C GLU A 32 8.62 6.26 -5.78
N TRP A 33 7.58 6.82 -5.16
CA TRP A 33 7.73 7.53 -3.89
C TRP A 33 8.17 6.62 -2.75
N ILE A 34 7.83 5.34 -2.78
CA ILE A 34 8.20 4.44 -1.69
C ILE A 34 9.56 3.81 -1.93
N ASN A 35 9.86 3.42 -3.17
CA ASN A 35 11.10 2.75 -3.53
C ASN A 35 12.27 3.71 -3.82
N GLY A 36 12.01 4.96 -4.17
CA GLY A 36 13.04 5.97 -4.49
C GLY A 36 13.35 6.92 -3.33
N ASP A 37 14.18 7.93 -3.60
CA ASP A 37 14.49 8.98 -2.62
C ASP A 37 13.48 10.13 -2.61
N ASN A 38 12.62 10.20 -3.63
CA ASN A 38 11.58 11.22 -3.73
C ASN A 38 10.36 10.83 -2.87
N VAL A 39 9.84 11.76 -2.08
CA VAL A 39 8.62 11.56 -1.27
C VAL A 39 7.36 12.12 -1.94
N GLY A 40 7.52 12.79 -3.09
CA GLY A 40 6.42 13.39 -3.83
C GLY A 40 5.92 14.67 -3.16
N SER A 41 4.67 14.66 -2.71
CA SER A 41 4.02 15.80 -2.04
C SER A 41 4.28 15.80 -0.53
N ILE A 42 4.40 17.01 0.04
CA ILE A 42 4.50 17.23 1.50
C ILE A 42 3.32 16.58 2.22
N ASP A 43 2.12 16.59 1.65
CA ASP A 43 0.92 16.03 2.26
C ASP A 43 1.02 14.50 2.49
N HIS A 44 1.85 13.82 1.70
CA HIS A 44 2.00 12.36 1.75
C HIS A 44 3.30 11.92 2.45
N ILE A 45 4.13 12.85 2.93
CA ILE A 45 5.48 12.55 3.43
C ILE A 45 5.46 11.58 4.62
N ASN A 46 4.58 11.82 5.59
CA ASN A 46 4.45 10.97 6.78
C ASN A 46 3.99 9.56 6.41
N LEU A 47 3.09 9.46 5.44
CA LEU A 47 2.56 8.19 4.95
C LEU A 47 3.65 7.40 4.22
N VAL A 48 4.41 8.05 3.35
CA VAL A 48 5.52 7.43 2.61
C VAL A 48 6.59 6.93 3.57
N TYR A 49 7.00 7.74 4.55
CA TYR A 49 7.98 7.30 5.55
C TYR A 49 7.47 6.16 6.43
N GLY A 50 6.19 6.21 6.85
CA GLY A 50 5.57 5.12 7.61
C GLY A 50 5.62 3.78 6.86
N ILE A 51 5.32 3.80 5.56
CA ILE A 51 5.40 2.60 4.72
C ILE A 51 6.85 2.14 4.56
N ARG A 52 7.79 3.05 4.28
CA ARG A 52 9.22 2.69 4.16
C ARG A 52 9.73 2.03 5.45
N ASP A 53 9.37 2.56 6.61
CA ASP A 53 9.75 1.97 7.89
C ASP A 53 9.09 0.60 8.11
N ALA A 54 7.80 0.45 7.76
CA ALA A 54 7.13 -0.85 7.80
C ALA A 54 7.81 -1.92 6.93
N LEU A 55 8.20 -1.56 5.70
CA LEU A 55 8.95 -2.45 4.81
C LEU A 55 10.32 -2.82 5.41
N ARG A 56 11.02 -1.83 6.00
CA ARG A 56 12.32 -2.04 6.64
C ARG A 56 12.22 -2.94 7.88
N ILE A 57 11.21 -2.73 8.73
CA ILE A 57 10.94 -3.55 9.92
C ILE A 57 10.70 -5.01 9.52
N HIS A 58 9.98 -5.25 8.43
CA HIS A 58 9.75 -6.59 7.93
C HIS A 58 11.00 -7.21 7.29
N GLY A 59 11.82 -6.41 6.61
CA GLY A 59 13.10 -6.80 6.00
C GLY A 59 13.00 -7.69 4.75
N ARG A 60 11.82 -8.28 4.48
CA ARG A 60 11.54 -9.12 3.30
C ARG A 60 10.27 -8.70 2.54
N ALA A 61 9.80 -7.47 2.75
CA ALA A 61 8.67 -6.92 2.03
C ALA A 61 9.15 -5.94 0.95
N LYS A 62 8.54 -5.97 -0.23
CA LYS A 62 8.79 -4.99 -1.30
C LYS A 62 7.49 -4.58 -1.98
N ILE A 63 7.53 -3.39 -2.59
CA ILE A 63 6.42 -2.88 -3.40
C ILE A 63 6.81 -2.94 -4.87
N CYS A 64 5.92 -3.50 -5.66
CA CYS A 64 6.08 -3.68 -7.10
C CYS A 64 4.99 -2.91 -7.84
N TRP A 65 5.37 -2.31 -8.97
CA TRP A 65 4.40 -1.76 -9.90
C TRP A 65 3.77 -2.89 -10.73
N CYS A 66 2.47 -2.80 -10.98
CA CYS A 66 1.76 -3.66 -11.92
C CYS A 66 0.86 -2.82 -12.83
N SER A 67 0.57 -3.33 -14.03
CA SER A 67 -0.38 -2.66 -14.92
C SER A 67 -1.80 -2.75 -14.34
N ARG A 68 -2.63 -1.71 -14.54
CA ARG A 68 -4.05 -1.70 -14.13
C ARG A 68 -4.85 -2.91 -14.62
N ALA A 69 -4.54 -3.42 -15.80
CA ALA A 69 -5.21 -4.59 -16.36
C ALA A 69 -5.00 -5.86 -15.51
N SER A 70 -3.89 -5.94 -14.79
CA SER A 70 -3.55 -7.03 -13.88
C SER A 70 -4.11 -6.85 -12.47
N ASN A 71 -4.66 -5.66 -12.15
CA ASN A 71 -5.11 -5.28 -10.81
C ASN A 71 -6.63 -5.05 -10.71
N SER A 72 -7.40 -5.58 -11.68
CA SER A 72 -8.85 -5.37 -11.78
C SER A 72 -9.61 -5.75 -10.50
N ILE A 73 -9.17 -6.82 -9.82
CA ILE A 73 -9.80 -7.28 -8.58
C ILE A 73 -9.56 -6.29 -7.43
N ALA A 74 -8.34 -5.74 -7.29
CA ALA A 74 -8.06 -4.77 -6.23
C ALA A 74 -8.76 -3.42 -6.49
N ASP A 75 -8.85 -3.00 -7.76
CA ASP A 75 -9.59 -1.79 -8.16
C ASP A 75 -11.09 -1.94 -7.89
N ASP A 76 -11.69 -3.09 -8.24
CA ASP A 76 -13.09 -3.40 -7.92
C ASP A 76 -13.35 -3.40 -6.41
N LEU A 77 -12.45 -3.99 -5.62
CA LEU A 77 -12.56 -3.98 -4.15
C LEU A 77 -12.41 -2.57 -3.58
N ALA A 78 -11.47 -1.77 -4.09
CA ALA A 78 -11.29 -0.39 -3.66
C ALA A 78 -12.51 0.48 -4.00
N LYS A 79 -13.10 0.30 -5.18
CA LYS A 79 -14.35 0.97 -5.60
C LYS A 79 -15.52 0.58 -4.73
N ARG A 80 -15.70 -0.72 -4.44
CA ARG A 80 -16.76 -1.20 -3.54
C ARG A 80 -16.60 -0.61 -2.14
N GLY A 81 -15.39 -0.62 -1.59
CA GLY A 81 -15.10 0.00 -0.29
C GLY A 81 -15.30 1.52 -0.28
N ALA A 82 -15.09 2.21 -1.41
CA ALA A 82 -15.39 3.62 -1.54
C ALA A 82 -16.91 3.91 -1.62
N LEU A 83 -17.68 3.02 -2.26
CA LEU A 83 -19.14 3.11 -2.37
C LEU A 83 -19.85 2.80 -1.04
N GLU A 84 -19.33 1.86 -0.25
CA GLU A 84 -19.89 1.52 1.08
C GLU A 84 -19.47 2.51 2.19
N GLY A 85 -18.43 3.33 1.95
CA GLY A 85 -17.94 4.34 2.88
C GLY A 85 -18.59 5.73 2.73
N GLY A 86 -19.50 5.90 1.77
CA GLY A 86 -20.17 7.17 1.46
C GLY A 86 -21.67 7.14 1.75
N ASP A 87 -22.03 7.18 3.03
CA ASP A 87 -23.21 7.86 3.62
C ASP A 87 -23.66 7.17 4.92
N PHE A 88 -23.11 7.67 6.03
CA PHE A 88 -23.84 7.76 7.30
C PHE A 88 -23.72 9.20 7.79
N CYS A 89 -24.35 10.13 7.05
CA CYS A 89 -24.80 11.38 7.63
C CYS A 89 -26.30 11.25 7.92
N HIS A 90 -26.63 11.68 9.13
CA HIS A 90 -27.85 11.46 9.88
C HIS A 90 -29.00 12.38 9.45
#